data_AF-A0A0M8Q2N8-F1
#
_entry.id   AF-A0A0M8Q2N8-F1
#
_cell.length_a   1.000
_cell.length_b   1.000
_cell.length_c   1.000
_cell.angle_alpha   90.00
_cell.angle_beta   90.00
_cell.angle_gamma   90.00
#
_symmetry.space_group_name_H-M   'P 1'
#
loop_
_entity.id
_entity.type
_entity.pdbx_description
1 polymer ?
#
loop_
_entity_poly.entity_id
_entity_poly.type
_entity_poly.pdbx_seq_one_letter_code
_entity_poly.pdbx_strand_id
1 'polypeptide(L)'
;MKEFKAKLKEELRQDAPFTNDIKQRILQPKPIKRKCNWQVVSVSIAACFIIGLMLFVEFSQKNNLQTASQQNELLPIVDDVSSLDVIEPKYAHLLGEQWMLHFLPMIIDKEATITYGDYIAFYGTDGLVVSTVLGLGNDNVTMNQGQILVDNTALKVHGLNEQIKNEDINDPFNNSYLFHNWGTKPEPFIDKSISTKEKEFVVYENDEGHTIMKINEGQLVGKVVGFQNFELTFELTEQEQQVFDAFKTDYNVEKLKNMTPQAITKMFLLSDIEKDYETYEALFTTNINEETESVRRYYEKTKIVRQELFTEEINRLIIANLFAGLENAEFEQQTDTIGVVKFISIEGTQTELGMEKNAQGIWQPAFSRGIY
;
A
#
# COMPACT_ATOMS: atom_id res chain seq x y z
N MET A 1 -44.32 22.66 -67.97
CA MET A 1 -44.41 22.95 -66.51
C MET A 1 -45.11 24.27 -66.17
N LYS A 2 -44.89 25.37 -66.92
CA LYS A 2 -45.61 26.66 -66.71
C LYS A 2 -47.12 26.58 -67.00
N GLU A 3 -47.52 25.90 -68.08
CA GLU A 3 -48.95 25.71 -68.41
C GLU A 3 -49.68 24.83 -67.39
N PHE A 4 -49.05 23.77 -66.90
CA PHE A 4 -49.59 22.94 -65.82
C PHE A 4 -49.86 23.76 -64.56
N LYS A 5 -48.94 24.67 -64.20
CA LYS A 5 -49.10 25.59 -63.08
C LYS A 5 -50.22 26.61 -63.27
N ALA A 6 -50.44 27.07 -64.50
CA ALA A 6 -51.53 28.00 -64.81
C ALA A 6 -52.89 27.30 -64.74
N LYS A 7 -52.99 26.10 -65.33
CA LYS A 7 -54.20 25.28 -65.35
C LYS A 7 -54.62 24.82 -63.93
N LEU A 8 -53.65 24.43 -63.10
CA LEU A 8 -53.89 24.09 -61.68
C LEU A 8 -54.39 25.30 -60.87
N LYS A 9 -53.96 26.52 -61.22
CA LYS A 9 -54.34 27.75 -60.52
C LYS A 9 -55.73 28.26 -60.93
N GLU A 10 -56.15 27.94 -62.15
CA GLU A 10 -57.50 28.14 -62.68
C GLU A 10 -58.49 27.16 -62.02
N GLU A 11 -58.13 25.87 -61.98
CA GLU A 11 -58.96 24.80 -61.38
C GLU A 11 -59.12 24.96 -59.85
N LEU A 12 -58.10 25.47 -59.14
CA LEU A 12 -58.19 25.77 -57.70
C LEU A 12 -59.13 26.96 -57.36
N ARG A 13 -59.62 27.71 -58.36
CA ARG A 13 -60.55 28.84 -58.17
C ARG A 13 -62.02 28.49 -58.39
N GLN A 14 -62.34 27.33 -58.98
CA GLN A 14 -63.71 26.86 -59.13
C GLN A 14 -63.97 25.66 -58.19
N ASP A 15 -64.89 25.86 -57.24
CA ASP A 15 -65.56 24.89 -56.37
C ASP A 15 -64.74 23.72 -55.79
N ALA A 16 -63.63 24.04 -55.13
CA ALA A 16 -62.95 23.11 -54.23
C ALA A 16 -63.18 23.48 -52.75
N PRO A 17 -63.49 22.52 -51.85
CA PRO A 17 -63.89 22.77 -50.47
C PRO A 17 -62.66 22.94 -49.56
N PHE A 18 -61.79 23.90 -49.88
CA PHE A 18 -60.66 24.25 -49.02
C PHE A 18 -61.04 25.40 -48.10
N THR A 19 -60.94 25.17 -46.79
CA THR A 19 -61.17 26.17 -45.75
C THR A 19 -60.22 27.36 -45.93
N ASN A 20 -60.70 28.57 -45.59
CA ASN A 20 -59.99 29.85 -45.79
C ASN A 20 -58.57 29.88 -45.19
N ASP A 21 -58.30 29.04 -44.19
CA ASP A 21 -57.04 28.94 -43.48
C ASP A 21 -55.89 28.38 -44.35
N ILE A 22 -56.20 27.45 -45.26
CA ILE A 22 -55.22 26.87 -46.18
C ILE A 22 -54.83 27.87 -47.28
N LYS A 23 -55.77 28.72 -47.70
CA LYS A 23 -55.52 29.79 -48.68
C LYS A 23 -54.57 30.87 -48.13
N GLN A 24 -54.63 31.18 -46.84
CA GLN A 24 -53.74 32.16 -46.23
C GLN A 24 -52.29 31.66 -46.09
N ARG A 25 -52.06 30.39 -45.79
CA ARG A 25 -50.69 29.84 -45.65
C ARG A 25 -49.89 29.79 -46.96
N ILE A 26 -50.57 29.64 -48.10
CA ILE A 26 -49.92 29.59 -49.41
C ILE A 26 -49.52 30.99 -49.91
N LEU A 27 -50.14 32.05 -49.39
CA LEU A 27 -49.95 33.43 -49.86
C LEU A 27 -48.98 34.27 -49.02
N GLN A 28 -48.42 33.75 -47.92
CA GLN A 28 -47.49 34.54 -47.12
C GLN A 28 -46.09 34.66 -47.78
N PRO A 29 -45.53 35.88 -47.87
CA PRO A 29 -44.17 36.08 -48.37
C PRO A 29 -43.13 35.57 -47.36
N LYS A 30 -42.07 34.91 -47.86
CA LYS A 30 -41.00 34.35 -47.02
C LYS A 30 -40.20 35.44 -46.29
N PRO A 31 -39.75 35.17 -45.04
CA PRO A 31 -38.97 36.15 -44.27
C PRO A 31 -37.57 36.37 -44.84
N ILE A 32 -37.11 37.62 -44.77
CA ILE A 32 -35.82 38.10 -45.27
C ILE A 32 -34.70 37.61 -44.33
N LYS A 33 -33.75 36.83 -44.87
CA LYS A 33 -32.58 36.35 -44.13
C LYS A 33 -31.58 37.50 -43.90
N ARG A 34 -31.29 37.84 -42.64
CA ARG A 34 -30.15 38.69 -42.26
C ARG A 34 -28.84 37.90 -42.42
N LYS A 35 -27.84 38.49 -43.08
CA LYS A 35 -26.48 37.94 -43.18
C LYS A 35 -25.80 38.05 -41.82
N CYS A 36 -25.61 36.93 -41.13
CA CYS A 36 -24.73 36.83 -39.97
C CYS A 36 -23.31 36.53 -40.47
N ASN A 37 -22.29 37.23 -39.97
CA ASN A 37 -20.89 37.00 -40.34
C ASN A 37 -20.38 35.76 -39.61
N TRP A 38 -20.46 34.60 -40.27
CA TRP A 38 -20.16 33.28 -39.70
C TRP A 38 -18.72 33.13 -39.16
N GLN A 39 -17.77 33.93 -39.64
CA GLN A 39 -16.37 33.85 -39.21
C GLN A 39 -16.14 34.34 -37.76
N VAL A 40 -16.94 35.29 -37.26
CA VAL A 40 -16.78 35.80 -35.89
C VAL A 40 -17.40 34.81 -34.89
N VAL A 41 -18.50 34.17 -35.27
CA VAL A 41 -19.18 33.17 -34.43
C VAL A 41 -18.32 31.91 -34.28
N SER A 42 -17.63 31.46 -35.32
CA SER A 42 -16.77 30.27 -35.25
C SER A 42 -15.55 30.46 -34.36
N VAL A 43 -14.92 31.65 -34.36
CA VAL A 43 -13.75 31.94 -33.51
C VAL A 43 -14.17 32.05 -32.03
N SER A 44 -15.31 32.69 -31.74
CA SER A 44 -15.82 32.78 -30.37
C SER A 44 -16.22 31.42 -29.79
N ILE A 45 -16.83 30.53 -30.59
CA ILE A 45 -17.18 29.17 -30.14
C ILE A 45 -15.91 28.35 -29.86
N ALA A 46 -14.89 28.44 -30.72
CA ALA A 46 -13.62 27.75 -30.51
C ALA A 46 -12.89 28.24 -29.25
N ALA A 47 -12.86 29.56 -29.01
CA ALA A 47 -12.26 30.13 -27.81
C ALA A 47 -13.00 29.70 -26.53
N CYS A 48 -14.34 29.70 -26.54
CA CYS A 48 -15.13 29.18 -25.42
C CYS A 48 -14.92 27.68 -25.19
N PHE A 49 -14.72 26.90 -26.25
CA PHE A 49 -14.40 25.46 -26.13
C PHE A 49 -13.03 25.22 -25.51
N ILE A 50 -12.00 25.98 -25.92
CA ILE A 50 -10.64 25.85 -25.38
C ILE A 50 -10.60 26.29 -23.91
N ILE A 51 -11.24 27.41 -23.57
CA ILE A 51 -11.36 27.86 -22.17
C ILE A 51 -12.16 26.86 -21.35
N GLY A 52 -13.25 26.31 -21.91
CA GLY A 52 -14.04 25.26 -21.28
C GLY A 52 -13.24 23.98 -21.03
N LEU A 53 -12.38 23.58 -21.96
CA LEU A 53 -11.48 22.43 -21.83
C LEU A 53 -10.37 22.67 -20.79
N MET A 54 -9.74 23.84 -20.79
CA MET A 54 -8.74 24.20 -19.78
C MET A 54 -9.35 24.23 -18.37
N LEU A 55 -10.52 24.84 -18.23
CA LEU A 55 -11.26 24.82 -16.96
C LEU A 55 -11.71 23.41 -16.59
N PHE A 56 -12.11 22.55 -17.54
CA PHE A 56 -12.43 21.16 -17.24
C PHE A 56 -11.21 20.35 -16.81
N VAL A 57 -10.03 20.59 -17.36
CA VAL A 57 -8.78 19.91 -16.96
C VAL A 57 -8.36 20.36 -15.55
N GLU A 58 -8.37 21.67 -15.27
CA GLU A 58 -8.10 22.20 -13.92
C GLU A 58 -9.14 21.73 -12.90
N PHE A 59 -10.42 21.69 -13.28
CA PHE A 59 -11.51 21.24 -12.41
C PHE A 59 -11.53 19.73 -12.23
N SER A 60 -11.11 18.95 -13.23
CA SER A 60 -10.92 17.50 -13.13
C SER A 60 -9.73 17.16 -12.23
N GLN A 61 -8.63 17.92 -12.30
CA GLN A 61 -7.51 17.78 -11.37
C GLN A 61 -7.92 18.13 -9.93
N LYS A 62 -8.70 19.21 -9.73
CA LYS A 62 -9.23 19.59 -8.41
C LYS A 62 -10.28 18.63 -7.85
N ASN A 63 -11.12 18.03 -8.68
CA ASN A 63 -12.11 17.03 -8.21
C ASN A 63 -11.49 15.66 -7.91
N ASN A 64 -10.30 15.36 -8.44
CA ASN A 64 -9.54 14.18 -8.04
C ASN A 64 -9.04 14.25 -6.58
N LEU A 65 -8.98 15.44 -5.94
CA LEU A 65 -8.70 15.55 -4.50
C LEU A 65 -9.78 14.87 -3.63
N GLN A 66 -10.98 14.58 -4.16
CA GLN A 66 -12.05 13.88 -3.45
C GLN A 66 -12.22 12.41 -3.85
N THR A 67 -11.41 11.88 -4.78
CA THR A 67 -11.52 10.49 -5.27
C THR A 67 -10.17 9.84 -5.58
N ALA A 68 -9.11 10.18 -4.83
CA ALA A 68 -8.05 9.21 -4.62
C ALA A 68 -8.66 8.08 -3.79
N SER A 69 -8.79 6.93 -4.44
CA SER A 69 -9.52 5.74 -4.02
C SER A 69 -9.41 5.44 -2.52
N GLN A 70 -10.52 5.00 -1.92
CA GLN A 70 -10.54 4.14 -0.73
C GLN A 70 -9.85 2.78 -1.03
N GLN A 71 -8.66 2.80 -1.66
CA GLN A 71 -7.86 1.62 -1.90
C GLN A 71 -7.13 1.31 -0.60
N ASN A 72 -7.90 0.75 0.34
CA ASN A 72 -7.37 -0.05 1.44
C ASN A 72 -6.97 -1.46 0.93
N GLU A 73 -6.85 -1.67 -0.38
CA GLU A 73 -6.35 -2.94 -0.90
C GLU A 73 -4.83 -2.93 -0.86
N LEU A 74 -4.27 -3.95 -0.22
CA LEU A 74 -2.85 -4.21 -0.22
C LEU A 74 -2.33 -4.28 -1.67
N LEU A 75 -1.07 -3.87 -1.90
CA LEU A 75 -0.49 -3.99 -3.22
C LEU A 75 -0.36 -5.48 -3.54
N PRO A 76 -0.51 -5.88 -4.80
CA PRO A 76 -0.50 -7.29 -5.16
C PRO A 76 0.84 -7.94 -4.84
N ILE A 77 0.77 -9.18 -4.37
CA ILE A 77 1.90 -10.10 -4.28
C ILE A 77 2.03 -10.80 -5.64
N VAL A 78 3.22 -10.81 -6.23
CA VAL A 78 3.43 -11.26 -7.62
C VAL A 78 4.43 -12.42 -7.67
N ASP A 79 4.00 -13.53 -8.27
CA ASP A 79 4.80 -14.76 -8.38
C ASP A 79 5.89 -14.67 -9.45
N ASP A 80 5.54 -14.27 -10.67
CA ASP A 80 6.48 -14.18 -11.79
C ASP A 80 6.99 -12.75 -11.96
N VAL A 81 8.20 -12.52 -11.45
CA VAL A 81 8.91 -11.24 -11.54
C VAL A 81 9.99 -11.23 -12.62
N SER A 82 10.12 -12.29 -13.44
CA SER A 82 11.25 -12.47 -14.35
C SER A 82 11.40 -11.37 -15.41
N SER A 83 10.28 -10.71 -15.76
CA SER A 83 10.25 -9.58 -16.71
C SER A 83 9.98 -8.23 -16.05
N LEU A 84 9.98 -8.17 -14.71
CA LEU A 84 9.62 -6.97 -13.95
C LEU A 84 10.88 -6.34 -13.34
N ASP A 85 10.84 -5.02 -13.17
CA ASP A 85 11.89 -4.31 -12.44
C ASP A 85 11.65 -4.49 -10.93
N VAL A 86 12.51 -5.28 -10.29
CA VAL A 86 12.49 -5.50 -8.83
C VAL A 86 13.56 -4.64 -8.17
N ILE A 87 13.21 -4.04 -7.04
CA ILE A 87 14.12 -3.26 -6.21
C ILE A 87 14.14 -3.78 -4.77
N GLU A 88 15.30 -3.61 -4.14
CA GLU A 88 15.50 -3.79 -2.70
C GLU A 88 15.77 -2.42 -2.10
N PRO A 89 14.75 -1.74 -1.54
CA PRO A 89 14.95 -0.43 -0.95
C PRO A 89 15.78 -0.56 0.32
N LYS A 90 16.67 0.41 0.54
CA LYS A 90 17.40 0.51 1.81
C LYS A 90 16.46 0.93 2.95
N TYR A 91 15.50 1.79 2.64
CA TYR A 91 14.46 2.24 3.56
C TYR A 91 13.12 2.28 2.85
N ALA A 92 12.06 1.85 3.54
CA ALA A 92 10.71 1.90 3.02
C ALA A 92 9.76 2.48 4.07
N HIS A 93 9.27 3.68 3.80
CA HIS A 93 8.35 4.41 4.66
C HIS A 93 6.92 4.23 4.15
N LEU A 94 6.40 3.00 4.25
CA LEU A 94 5.07 2.66 3.75
C LEU A 94 4.01 3.00 4.80
N LEU A 95 3.18 4.00 4.55
CA LEU A 95 2.06 4.36 5.44
C LEU A 95 0.88 3.39 5.28
N GLY A 96 0.02 3.34 6.30
CA GLY A 96 -1.18 2.47 6.30
C GLY A 96 -0.80 0.99 6.32
N GLU A 97 -1.73 0.09 5.95
CA GLU A 97 -1.57 -1.36 6.15
C GLU A 97 -0.36 -1.99 5.41
N GLN A 98 0.24 -1.32 4.42
CA GLN A 98 1.42 -1.81 3.72
C GLN A 98 2.69 -1.77 4.57
N TRP A 99 2.68 -1.05 5.69
CA TRP A 99 3.85 -0.89 6.56
C TRP A 99 4.47 -2.25 6.91
N MET A 100 3.66 -3.30 7.04
CA MET A 100 4.09 -4.67 7.38
C MET A 100 5.01 -5.32 6.31
N LEU A 101 5.01 -4.79 5.10
CA LEU A 101 5.71 -5.34 3.93
C LEU A 101 6.97 -4.52 3.58
N HIS A 102 7.38 -3.61 4.47
CA HIS A 102 8.45 -2.64 4.21
C HIS A 102 9.83 -3.25 3.89
N PHE A 103 10.11 -4.47 4.32
CA PHE A 103 11.38 -5.17 4.08
C PHE A 103 11.35 -6.11 2.86
N LEU A 104 10.21 -6.22 2.17
CA LEU A 104 10.11 -7.09 1.00
C LEU A 104 10.66 -6.40 -0.24
N PRO A 105 11.30 -7.14 -1.15
CA PRO A 105 11.58 -6.66 -2.50
C PRO A 105 10.31 -6.20 -3.21
N MET A 106 10.40 -5.04 -3.85
CA MET A 106 9.26 -4.32 -4.40
C MET A 106 9.37 -4.26 -5.92
N ILE A 107 8.23 -4.34 -6.60
CA ILE A 107 8.14 -4.26 -8.05
C ILE A 107 7.81 -2.83 -8.44
N ILE A 108 8.55 -2.28 -9.40
CA ILE A 108 8.32 -0.93 -9.89
C ILE A 108 7.88 -0.91 -11.36
N ASP A 109 7.08 0.11 -11.69
CA ASP A 109 6.80 0.53 -13.05
C ASP A 109 7.32 1.97 -13.24
N LYS A 110 8.24 2.12 -14.20
CA LYS A 110 8.89 3.40 -14.51
C LYS A 110 8.01 4.35 -15.32
N GLU A 111 7.00 3.82 -16.01
CA GLU A 111 6.11 4.56 -16.91
C GLU A 111 4.73 4.82 -16.29
N ALA A 112 4.44 4.19 -15.15
CA ALA A 112 3.17 4.37 -14.46
C ALA A 112 2.96 5.81 -14.00
N THR A 113 1.73 6.30 -14.18
CA THR A 113 1.33 7.60 -13.67
C THR A 113 1.30 7.58 -12.14
N ILE A 114 1.95 8.58 -11.54
CA ILE A 114 1.99 8.78 -10.10
C ILE A 114 0.83 9.68 -9.66
N THR A 115 0.16 9.28 -8.61
CA THR A 115 -0.96 9.96 -7.98
C THR A 115 -0.80 9.98 -6.45
N TYR A 116 -1.65 10.72 -5.75
CA TYR A 116 -1.61 10.77 -4.28
C TYR A 116 -1.82 9.37 -3.67
N GLY A 117 -1.07 9.08 -2.61
CA GLY A 117 -1.10 7.78 -1.94
C GLY A 117 -0.27 6.71 -2.66
N ASP A 118 0.17 6.90 -3.90
CA ASP A 118 1.07 5.93 -4.50
C ASP A 118 2.37 5.83 -3.70
N TYR A 119 2.97 4.64 -3.69
CA TYR A 119 4.33 4.46 -3.20
C TYR A 119 5.30 4.62 -4.37
N ILE A 120 6.36 5.39 -4.17
CA ILE A 120 7.36 5.64 -5.21
C ILE A 120 8.75 5.34 -4.68
N ALA A 121 9.59 4.80 -5.56
CA ALA A 121 11.01 4.57 -5.31
C ALA A 121 11.82 5.75 -5.84
N PHE A 122 12.77 6.25 -5.05
CA PHE A 122 13.63 7.36 -5.43
C PHE A 122 15.01 7.27 -4.76
N TYR A 123 16.02 7.91 -5.34
CA TYR A 123 17.34 8.02 -4.72
C TYR A 123 17.35 9.17 -3.69
N GLY A 124 17.44 8.78 -2.41
CA GLY A 124 17.70 9.66 -1.28
C GLY A 124 19.20 9.90 -1.07
N THR A 125 19.56 10.51 0.06
CA THR A 125 20.96 10.74 0.45
C THR A 125 21.70 9.45 0.74
N ASP A 126 21.00 8.49 1.36
CA ASP A 126 21.61 7.29 1.93
C ASP A 126 21.36 6.03 1.10
N GLY A 127 20.64 6.13 -0.02
CA GLY A 127 20.38 5.01 -0.92
C GLY A 127 19.00 5.09 -1.58
N LEU A 128 18.53 3.94 -2.04
CA LEU A 128 17.21 3.79 -2.61
C LEU A 128 16.16 3.80 -1.49
N VAL A 129 15.18 4.69 -1.58
CA VAL A 129 14.11 4.86 -0.60
C VAL A 129 12.77 4.65 -1.30
N VAL A 130 11.83 4.01 -0.60
CA VAL A 130 10.42 3.96 -1.00
C VAL A 130 9.59 4.76 -0.01
N SER A 131 8.70 5.62 -0.50
CA SER A 131 7.81 6.39 0.36
C SER A 131 6.47 6.72 -0.32
N THR A 132 5.47 7.06 0.51
CA THR A 132 4.15 7.49 0.08
C THR A 132 4.17 8.90 -0.51
N VAL A 133 3.50 9.09 -1.65
CA VAL A 133 3.28 10.38 -2.29
C VAL A 133 2.16 11.16 -1.60
N LEU A 134 2.51 12.33 -1.08
CA LEU A 134 1.64 13.23 -0.34
C LEU A 134 1.40 14.57 -1.07
N GLY A 135 2.14 14.82 -2.15
CA GLY A 135 2.02 16.01 -3.00
C GLY A 135 2.53 15.76 -4.41
N LEU A 136 1.87 16.37 -5.38
CA LEU A 136 2.21 16.41 -6.79
C LEU A 136 2.72 17.80 -7.18
N GLY A 137 2.99 18.02 -8.46
CA GLY A 137 3.54 19.27 -8.94
C GLY A 137 2.56 20.46 -8.88
N ASN A 138 3.05 21.60 -8.39
CA ASN A 138 2.34 22.86 -8.15
C ASN A 138 1.39 22.87 -6.93
N ASP A 139 1.51 21.89 -6.05
CA ASP A 139 0.77 21.82 -4.79
C ASP A 139 1.42 22.68 -3.69
N ASN A 140 0.61 23.07 -2.70
CA ASN A 140 1.09 23.44 -1.37
C ASN A 140 0.67 22.37 -0.36
N VAL A 141 1.65 21.60 0.09
CA VAL A 141 1.43 20.52 1.08
C VAL A 141 1.81 21.01 2.46
N THR A 142 0.94 20.80 3.43
CA THR A 142 1.22 21.07 4.85
C THR A 142 0.95 19.82 5.67
N MET A 143 1.92 19.46 6.50
CA MET A 143 1.77 18.48 7.55
C MET A 143 1.52 19.21 8.87
N ASN A 144 0.47 18.79 9.58
CA ASN A 144 0.13 19.29 10.90
C ASN A 144 -0.27 18.10 11.79
N GLN A 145 0.63 17.67 12.68
CA GLN A 145 0.41 16.55 13.59
C GLN A 145 -0.13 15.29 12.88
N GLY A 146 0.55 14.84 11.82
CA GLY A 146 0.12 13.68 11.03
C GLY A 146 -1.03 13.93 10.04
N GLN A 147 -1.74 15.06 10.13
CA GLN A 147 -2.69 15.43 9.09
C GLN A 147 -1.93 16.03 7.90
N ILE A 148 -2.21 15.54 6.70
CA ILE A 148 -1.70 16.11 5.44
C ILE A 148 -2.78 16.96 4.79
N LEU A 149 -2.46 18.21 4.48
CA LEU A 149 -3.30 19.15 3.76
C LEU A 149 -2.65 19.50 2.41
N VAL A 150 -3.35 19.28 1.31
CA VAL A 150 -2.94 19.72 -0.03
C VAL A 150 -3.85 20.88 -0.45
N ASP A 151 -3.26 22.07 -0.66
CA ASP A 151 -3.98 23.31 -0.93
C ASP A 151 -5.15 23.58 0.06
N ASN A 152 -4.86 23.36 1.35
CA ASN A 152 -5.80 23.46 2.47
C ASN A 152 -6.93 22.41 2.50
N THR A 153 -6.82 21.35 1.69
CA THR A 153 -7.77 20.22 1.71
C THR A 153 -7.09 19.00 2.32
N ALA A 154 -7.74 18.36 3.29
CA ALA A 154 -7.20 17.15 3.91
C ALA A 154 -7.07 16.02 2.88
N LEU A 155 -5.87 15.45 2.79
CA LEU A 155 -5.57 14.30 1.96
C LEU A 155 -6.05 13.04 2.66
N LYS A 156 -6.77 12.18 1.91
CA LYS A 156 -7.37 10.96 2.44
C LYS A 156 -6.79 9.72 1.77
N VAL A 157 -5.61 9.29 2.18
CA VAL A 157 -4.90 8.11 1.65
C VAL A 157 -4.31 7.31 2.80
N HIS A 158 -4.32 5.98 2.73
CA HIS A 158 -3.67 5.09 3.72
C HIS A 158 -4.05 5.34 5.19
N GLY A 159 -5.30 5.76 5.43
CA GLY A 159 -5.78 6.12 6.76
C GLY A 159 -5.39 7.53 7.23
N LEU A 160 -4.58 8.26 6.46
CA LEU A 160 -4.38 9.70 6.66
C LEU A 160 -5.72 10.41 6.46
N ASN A 161 -6.16 11.19 7.44
CA ASN A 161 -7.41 11.96 7.34
C ASN A 161 -7.41 13.11 8.35
N GLU A 162 -7.18 12.78 9.61
CA GLU A 162 -7.25 13.70 10.74
C GLU A 162 -5.91 13.79 11.44
N GLN A 163 -5.78 14.79 12.32
CA GLN A 163 -4.61 14.92 13.17
C GLN A 163 -4.53 13.74 14.13
N ILE A 164 -3.33 13.22 14.34
CA ILE A 164 -3.09 12.16 15.31
C ILE A 164 -3.13 12.77 16.71
N LYS A 165 -4.11 12.34 17.50
CA LYS A 165 -4.24 12.79 18.89
C LYS A 165 -3.13 12.15 19.72
N ASN A 166 -2.73 12.84 20.80
CA ASN A 166 -1.69 12.34 21.70
C ASN A 166 -2.00 10.96 22.31
N GLU A 167 -3.29 10.65 22.49
CA GLU A 167 -3.75 9.35 22.98
C GLU A 167 -3.60 8.22 21.94
N ASP A 168 -3.65 8.56 20.65
CA ASP A 168 -3.60 7.62 19.53
C ASP A 168 -2.16 7.40 19.01
N ILE A 169 -1.16 8.14 19.50
CA ILE A 169 0.23 8.06 19.02
C ILE A 169 0.78 6.63 19.06
N ASN A 170 0.39 5.83 20.06
CA ASN A 170 0.82 4.44 20.21
C ASN A 170 -0.22 3.43 19.73
N ASP A 171 -1.31 3.89 19.13
CA ASP A 171 -2.40 3.02 18.70
C ASP A 171 -2.19 2.58 17.24
N PRO A 172 -1.83 1.30 17.00
CA PRO A 172 -1.60 0.78 15.65
C PRO A 172 -2.85 0.84 14.75
N PHE A 173 -4.05 1.00 15.31
CA PHE A 173 -5.30 1.05 14.56
C PHE A 173 -5.72 2.47 14.20
N ASN A 174 -5.21 3.46 14.92
CA ASN A 174 -5.56 4.87 14.75
C ASN A 174 -4.38 5.73 14.29
N ASN A 175 -3.15 5.20 14.26
CA ASN A 175 -1.96 5.90 13.80
C ASN A 175 -1.33 5.22 12.57
N SER A 176 -1.61 5.75 11.38
CA SER A 176 -1.04 5.31 10.10
C SER A 176 0.48 5.53 9.96
N TYR A 177 1.11 6.22 10.91
CA TYR A 177 2.54 6.48 10.97
C TYR A 177 3.28 5.53 11.91
N LEU A 178 2.61 4.53 12.49
CA LEU A 178 3.23 3.70 13.51
C LEU A 178 4.27 2.73 12.92
N PHE A 179 5.54 3.14 12.95
CA PHE A 179 6.73 2.30 12.74
C PHE A 179 7.44 2.14 14.10
N HIS A 180 6.99 1.23 14.95
CA HIS A 180 7.48 1.22 16.33
C HIS A 180 8.74 0.35 16.55
N ASN A 181 9.92 0.96 16.51
CA ASN A 181 11.15 0.31 16.97
C ASN A 181 11.13 0.00 18.48
N TRP A 182 11.63 -1.17 18.86
CA TRP A 182 11.62 -1.64 20.25
C TRP A 182 12.26 -0.63 21.22
N GLY A 183 11.51 -0.24 22.27
CA GLY A 183 12.05 0.50 23.41
C GLY A 183 12.27 1.99 23.20
N THR A 184 11.96 2.52 22.02
CA THR A 184 12.04 3.97 21.75
C THR A 184 10.72 4.66 22.08
N LYS A 185 10.80 5.93 22.46
CA LYS A 185 9.60 6.78 22.51
C LYS A 185 9.11 6.96 21.08
N PRO A 186 7.78 7.09 20.87
CA PRO A 186 7.23 7.46 19.57
C PRO A 186 7.93 8.70 19.05
N GLU A 187 8.25 8.67 17.77
CA GLU A 187 8.89 9.80 17.12
C GLU A 187 7.90 10.97 17.04
N PRO A 188 8.38 12.21 17.23
CA PRO A 188 7.50 13.36 17.19
C PRO A 188 7.02 13.61 15.76
N PHE A 189 5.81 14.15 15.64
CA PHE A 189 5.37 14.78 14.40
C PHE A 189 6.04 16.14 14.25
N ILE A 190 6.59 16.40 13.06
CA ILE A 190 7.25 17.66 12.73
C ILE A 190 6.43 18.37 11.66
N ASP A 191 5.70 19.39 12.10
CA ASP A 191 4.89 20.25 11.22
C ASP A 191 5.76 20.95 10.18
N LYS A 192 5.31 20.91 8.93
CA LYS A 192 6.09 21.41 7.79
C LYS A 192 5.17 21.79 6.64
N SER A 193 5.52 22.84 5.91
CA SER A 193 4.83 23.26 4.69
C SER A 193 5.81 23.32 3.53
N ILE A 194 5.42 22.73 2.40
CA ILE A 194 6.23 22.62 1.20
C ILE A 194 5.37 23.00 -0.01
N SER A 195 5.85 23.94 -0.82
CA SER A 195 5.32 24.18 -2.17
C SER A 195 6.16 23.43 -3.20
N THR A 196 5.52 22.82 -4.19
CA THR A 196 6.17 22.11 -5.30
C THR A 196 6.05 22.90 -6.61
N LYS A 197 6.94 22.60 -7.55
CA LYS A 197 6.82 22.96 -8.97
C LYS A 197 6.32 21.75 -9.77
N GLU A 198 5.99 21.96 -11.04
CA GLU A 198 5.45 20.95 -11.98
C GLU A 198 6.13 19.56 -11.96
N LYS A 199 7.44 19.48 -11.69
CA LYS A 199 8.25 18.24 -11.68
C LYS A 199 8.82 17.90 -10.30
N GLU A 200 8.13 18.30 -9.24
CA GLU A 200 8.48 18.04 -7.86
C GLU A 200 7.33 17.31 -7.16
N PHE A 201 7.69 16.43 -6.23
CA PHE A 201 6.75 15.66 -5.42
C PHE A 201 7.00 15.93 -3.94
N VAL A 202 5.97 15.75 -3.11
CA VAL A 202 6.11 15.67 -1.65
C VAL A 202 5.89 14.24 -1.23
N VAL A 203 6.79 13.71 -0.43
CA VAL A 203 6.71 12.34 0.12
C VAL A 203 6.85 12.36 1.63
N TYR A 204 6.45 11.27 2.27
CA TYR A 204 6.65 11.05 3.70
C TYR A 204 8.14 10.77 4.01
N GLU A 205 8.61 11.22 5.18
CA GLU A 205 10.00 11.04 5.66
C GLU A 205 9.95 10.76 7.16
N ASN A 206 10.82 9.85 7.64
CA ASN A 206 10.87 9.47 9.05
C ASN A 206 12.29 9.41 9.65
N ASP A 207 13.27 10.13 9.10
CA ASP A 207 14.65 10.03 9.57
C ASP A 207 14.88 10.75 10.92
N GLU A 208 14.19 11.88 11.14
CA GLU A 208 14.27 12.67 12.38
C GLU A 208 12.92 12.73 13.12
N GLY A 209 11.96 11.93 12.65
CA GLY A 209 10.57 11.87 13.08
C GLY A 209 9.59 12.12 11.93
N HIS A 210 8.31 11.93 12.22
CA HIS A 210 7.26 11.92 11.22
C HIS A 210 7.13 13.29 10.54
N THR A 211 7.58 13.41 9.29
CA THR A 211 7.54 14.66 8.52
C THR A 211 7.33 14.43 7.02
N ILE A 212 7.43 15.50 6.23
CA ILE A 212 7.38 15.47 4.78
C ILE A 212 8.66 16.02 4.16
N MET A 213 9.06 15.47 3.03
CA MET A 213 10.18 15.97 2.24
C MET A 213 9.79 16.22 0.80
N LYS A 214 10.61 17.00 0.10
CA LYS A 214 10.44 17.28 -1.32
C LYS A 214 11.48 16.52 -2.13
N ILE A 215 11.04 15.90 -3.21
CA ILE A 215 11.91 15.28 -4.21
C ILE A 215 11.64 15.86 -5.59
N ASN A 216 12.60 15.74 -6.49
CA ASN A 216 12.42 16.10 -7.90
C ASN A 216 12.28 14.84 -8.78
N GLU A 217 11.69 15.01 -9.96
CA GLU A 217 11.52 13.94 -10.96
C GLU A 217 12.86 13.26 -11.34
N GLY A 218 13.98 13.97 -11.28
CA GLY A 218 15.31 13.39 -11.54
C GLY A 218 15.81 12.40 -10.48
N GLN A 219 15.18 12.36 -9.30
CA GLN A 219 15.46 11.36 -8.26
C GLN A 219 14.59 10.11 -8.39
N LEU A 220 13.50 10.18 -9.16
CA LEU A 220 12.51 9.13 -9.26
C LEU A 220 13.09 7.91 -9.99
N VAL A 221 12.82 6.73 -9.43
CA VAL A 221 13.14 5.44 -10.05
C VAL A 221 11.90 4.82 -10.68
N GLY A 222 10.75 4.86 -9.99
CA GLY A 222 9.47 4.37 -10.50
C GLY A 222 8.38 4.30 -9.42
N LYS A 223 7.15 4.00 -9.83
CA LYS A 223 6.03 3.72 -8.92
C LYS A 223 6.08 2.28 -8.47
N VAL A 224 5.90 2.01 -7.18
CA VAL A 224 5.75 0.65 -6.67
C VAL A 224 4.36 0.13 -7.00
N VAL A 225 4.30 -1.04 -7.63
CA VAL A 225 3.06 -1.66 -8.14
C VAL A 225 2.78 -3.03 -7.53
N GLY A 226 3.69 -3.57 -6.71
CA GLY A 226 3.53 -4.87 -6.08
C GLY A 226 4.73 -5.26 -5.22
N PHE A 227 4.61 -6.40 -4.56
CA PHE A 227 5.69 -7.06 -3.82
C PHE A 227 6.03 -8.38 -4.50
N GLN A 228 7.30 -8.77 -4.46
CA GLN A 228 7.72 -10.08 -4.92
C GLN A 228 7.18 -11.16 -3.97
N ASN A 229 6.62 -12.24 -4.52
CA ASN A 229 6.26 -13.41 -3.73
C ASN A 229 7.49 -14.25 -3.35
N PHE A 230 7.43 -14.90 -2.19
CA PHE A 230 8.43 -15.86 -1.72
C PHE A 230 7.73 -17.14 -1.28
N GLU A 231 8.23 -18.27 -1.78
CA GLU A 231 7.78 -19.59 -1.34
C GLU A 231 8.56 -20.05 -0.12
N LEU A 232 7.88 -20.76 0.78
CA LEU A 232 8.55 -21.38 1.92
C LEU A 232 9.57 -22.40 1.42
N THR A 233 10.78 -22.31 1.93
CA THR A 233 11.90 -23.20 1.58
C THR A 233 11.96 -24.43 2.48
N PHE A 234 11.17 -24.46 3.55
CA PHE A 234 11.11 -25.56 4.49
C PHE A 234 9.68 -26.06 4.69
N GLU A 235 9.59 -27.35 4.99
CA GLU A 235 8.38 -28.02 5.45
C GLU A 235 8.72 -28.90 6.65
N LEU A 236 7.69 -29.31 7.40
CA LEU A 236 7.84 -30.39 8.37
C LEU A 236 7.88 -31.72 7.62
N THR A 237 8.85 -32.56 7.96
CA THR A 237 8.83 -33.97 7.59
C THR A 237 7.62 -34.67 8.22
N GLU A 238 7.24 -35.84 7.71
CA GLU A 238 6.12 -36.61 8.26
C GLU A 238 6.27 -36.88 9.77
N GLN A 239 7.49 -37.16 10.24
CA GLN A 239 7.76 -37.37 11.66
C GLN A 239 7.61 -36.07 12.46
N GLU A 240 8.13 -34.95 11.95
CA GLU A 240 7.99 -33.65 12.60
C GLU A 240 6.51 -33.23 12.69
N GLN A 241 5.74 -33.41 11.61
CA GLN A 241 4.31 -33.11 11.57
C GLN A 241 3.54 -33.94 12.62
N GLN A 242 3.80 -35.25 12.72
CA GLN A 242 3.15 -36.11 13.72
C GLN A 242 3.42 -35.64 15.15
N VAL A 243 4.65 -35.22 15.44
CA VAL A 243 5.02 -34.68 16.76
C VAL A 243 4.36 -33.32 16.99
N PHE A 244 4.30 -32.48 15.97
CA PHE A 244 3.66 -31.17 16.04
C PHE A 244 2.15 -31.30 16.31
N ASP A 245 1.44 -32.13 15.55
CA ASP A 245 0.01 -32.40 15.76
C ASP A 245 -0.27 -32.98 17.16
N ALA A 246 0.59 -33.90 17.62
CA ALA A 246 0.50 -34.44 18.96
C ALA A 246 0.73 -33.34 20.01
N PHE A 247 1.69 -32.45 19.80
CA PHE A 247 1.97 -31.31 20.69
C PHE A 247 0.77 -30.35 20.76
N LYS A 248 0.16 -29.99 19.63
CA LYS A 248 -1.03 -29.10 19.56
C LYS A 248 -2.23 -29.59 20.36
N THR A 249 -2.29 -30.89 20.69
CA THR A 249 -3.42 -31.48 21.43
C THR A 249 -3.43 -31.12 22.92
N ASP A 250 -2.27 -30.98 23.55
CA ASP A 250 -2.15 -30.76 25.01
C ASP A 250 -0.97 -29.89 25.45
N TYR A 251 -0.20 -29.36 24.50
CA TYR A 251 0.98 -28.51 24.71
C TYR A 251 2.06 -29.15 25.60
N ASN A 252 2.12 -30.48 25.66
CA ASN A 252 3.12 -31.18 26.46
C ASN A 252 4.50 -31.14 25.78
N VAL A 253 5.39 -30.30 26.32
CA VAL A 253 6.76 -30.10 25.83
C VAL A 253 7.59 -31.40 25.77
N GLU A 254 7.32 -32.41 26.60
CA GLU A 254 8.04 -33.70 26.54
C GLU A 254 7.90 -34.40 25.18
N LYS A 255 6.85 -34.09 24.41
CA LYS A 255 6.68 -34.62 23.04
C LYS A 255 7.79 -34.17 22.09
N LEU A 256 8.45 -33.05 22.39
CA LEU A 256 9.51 -32.46 21.59
C LEU A 256 10.91 -33.02 21.90
N LYS A 257 11.04 -33.92 22.88
CA LYS A 257 12.34 -34.38 23.43
C LYS A 257 13.32 -34.96 22.41
N ASN A 258 12.81 -35.55 21.33
CA ASN A 258 13.63 -36.14 20.27
C ASN A 258 13.68 -35.27 19.00
N MET A 259 13.08 -34.08 19.03
CA MET A 259 13.12 -33.14 17.91
C MET A 259 14.42 -32.35 17.94
N THR A 260 14.94 -32.05 16.74
CA THR A 260 16.08 -31.15 16.63
C THR A 260 15.65 -29.72 16.93
N PRO A 261 16.56 -28.83 17.36
CA PRO A 261 16.26 -27.42 17.53
C PRO A 261 15.67 -26.79 16.26
N GLN A 262 16.23 -27.12 15.09
CA GLN A 262 15.71 -26.71 13.78
C GLN A 262 14.25 -27.13 13.58
N ALA A 263 13.89 -28.38 13.88
CA ALA A 263 12.51 -28.88 13.74
C ALA A 263 11.53 -28.07 14.61
N ILE A 264 11.91 -27.79 15.86
CA ILE A 264 11.11 -27.00 16.80
C ILE A 264 10.97 -25.55 16.29
N THR A 265 12.03 -24.97 15.71
CA THR A 265 11.96 -23.66 15.05
C THR A 265 10.96 -23.65 13.89
N LYS A 266 10.95 -24.68 13.04
CA LYS A 266 9.96 -24.77 11.94
C LYS A 266 8.53 -24.83 12.48
N MET A 267 8.28 -25.66 13.51
CA MET A 267 6.96 -25.75 14.17
C MET A 267 6.52 -24.39 14.72
N PHE A 268 7.44 -23.67 15.38
CA PHE A 268 7.19 -22.35 15.94
C PHE A 268 6.81 -21.31 14.88
N LEU A 269 7.52 -21.29 13.75
CA LEU A 269 7.22 -20.38 12.64
C LEU A 269 5.91 -20.77 11.94
N LEU A 270 5.63 -22.07 11.77
CA LEU A 270 4.37 -22.53 11.22
C LEU A 270 3.17 -22.15 12.09
N SER A 271 3.31 -22.16 13.43
CA SER A 271 2.27 -21.64 14.32
C SER A 271 1.98 -20.14 14.09
N ASP A 272 2.99 -19.31 13.78
CA ASP A 272 2.78 -17.89 13.43
C ASP A 272 2.06 -17.77 12.08
N ILE A 273 2.43 -18.58 11.08
CA ILE A 273 1.74 -18.64 9.76
C ILE A 273 0.26 -19.00 9.94
N GLU A 274 -0.01 -20.10 10.65
CA GLU A 274 -1.36 -20.62 10.91
C GLU A 274 -2.18 -19.73 11.87
N LYS A 275 -1.58 -18.66 12.42
CA LYS A 275 -2.15 -17.80 13.47
C LYS A 275 -2.57 -18.59 14.71
N ASP A 276 -1.94 -19.74 14.94
CA ASP A 276 -2.12 -20.59 16.12
C ASP A 276 -1.23 -20.09 17.26
N TYR A 277 -1.62 -18.93 17.80
CA TYR A 277 -0.85 -18.21 18.79
C TYR A 277 -0.73 -18.94 20.14
N GLU A 278 -1.67 -19.82 20.46
CA GLU A 278 -1.57 -20.68 21.64
C GLU A 278 -0.42 -21.69 21.47
N THR A 279 -0.34 -22.35 20.30
CA THR A 279 0.76 -23.26 19.98
C THR A 279 2.09 -22.50 19.92
N TYR A 280 2.12 -21.31 19.31
CA TYR A 280 3.30 -20.44 19.26
C TYR A 280 3.83 -20.14 20.67
N GLU A 281 2.96 -19.69 21.57
CA GLU A 281 3.31 -19.37 22.97
C GLU A 281 3.76 -20.60 23.76
N ALA A 282 3.15 -21.76 23.51
CA ALA A 282 3.49 -23.02 24.17
C ALA A 282 4.86 -23.56 23.72
N LEU A 283 5.26 -23.31 22.46
CA LEU A 283 6.56 -23.70 21.94
C LEU A 283 7.69 -22.82 22.49
N PHE A 284 7.43 -21.54 22.76
CA PHE A 284 8.40 -20.59 23.30
C PHE A 284 9.00 -21.04 24.64
N THR A 285 10.27 -20.72 24.86
CA THR A 285 11.05 -21.21 26.02
C THR A 285 10.38 -20.97 27.36
N THR A 286 10.36 -22.00 28.20
CA THR A 286 9.83 -21.93 29.57
C THR A 286 10.81 -21.31 30.57
N ASN A 287 12.06 -21.08 30.17
CA ASN A 287 13.05 -20.42 31.00
C ASN A 287 12.74 -18.93 31.16
N ILE A 288 12.79 -18.45 32.40
CA ILE A 288 12.50 -17.07 32.76
C ILE A 288 13.82 -16.37 33.09
N ASN A 289 14.24 -15.46 32.23
CA ASN A 289 15.37 -14.56 32.43
C ASN A 289 15.06 -13.19 31.81
N GLU A 290 15.95 -12.22 31.98
CA GLU A 290 15.71 -10.85 31.50
C GLU A 290 15.49 -10.78 29.98
N GLU A 291 16.24 -11.58 29.20
CA GLU A 291 16.16 -11.64 27.75
C GLU A 291 14.82 -12.25 27.29
N THR A 292 14.44 -13.41 27.81
CA THR A 292 13.18 -14.07 27.44
C THR A 292 11.95 -13.28 27.90
N GLU A 293 12.00 -12.62 29.06
CA GLU A 293 10.95 -11.70 29.51
C GLU A 293 10.83 -10.46 28.62
N SER A 294 11.94 -10.01 28.04
CA SER A 294 11.91 -8.90 27.08
C SER A 294 11.18 -9.28 25.79
N VAL A 295 11.42 -10.50 25.29
CA VAL A 295 10.74 -11.06 24.12
C VAL A 295 9.26 -11.30 24.39
N ARG A 296 8.89 -11.83 25.57
CA ARG A 296 7.49 -12.00 25.98
C ARG A 296 6.73 -10.68 26.03
N ARG A 297 7.31 -9.65 26.66
CA ARG A 297 6.69 -8.31 26.72
C ARG A 297 6.51 -7.71 25.34
N TYR A 298 7.48 -7.90 24.44
CA TYR A 298 7.36 -7.48 23.05
C TYR A 298 6.20 -8.19 22.34
N TYR A 299 6.15 -9.52 22.46
CA TYR A 299 5.08 -10.30 21.87
C TYR A 299 3.69 -9.89 22.41
N GLU A 300 3.53 -9.76 23.73
CA GLU A 300 2.25 -9.32 24.32
C GLU A 300 1.81 -7.93 23.83
N LYS A 301 2.75 -6.99 23.69
CA LYS A 301 2.47 -5.65 23.13
C LYS A 301 2.02 -5.72 21.67
N THR A 302 2.54 -6.68 20.92
CA THR A 302 2.33 -6.80 19.46
C THR A 302 1.25 -7.79 19.07
N LYS A 303 0.74 -8.58 20.02
CA LYS A 303 -0.22 -9.66 19.80
C LYS A 303 -1.48 -9.19 19.09
N ILE A 304 -2.05 -8.05 19.51
CA ILE A 304 -3.25 -7.50 18.87
C ILE A 304 -2.99 -7.09 17.41
N VAL A 305 -1.81 -6.54 17.12
CA VAL A 305 -1.41 -6.16 15.76
C VAL A 305 -1.26 -7.38 14.88
N ARG A 306 -0.60 -8.43 15.39
CA ARG A 306 -0.46 -9.73 14.71
C ARG A 306 -1.82 -10.38 14.42
N GLN A 307 -2.75 -10.29 15.37
CA GLN A 307 -4.06 -10.91 15.23
C GLN A 307 -4.93 -10.19 14.20
N GLU A 308 -4.93 -8.86 14.22
CA GLU A 308 -5.84 -8.04 13.43
C GLU A 308 -5.29 -7.67 12.04
N LEU A 309 -3.98 -7.41 11.90
CA LEU A 309 -3.40 -6.90 10.65
C LEU A 309 -2.69 -7.96 9.81
N PHE A 310 -2.11 -9.00 10.43
CA PHE A 310 -1.37 -10.04 9.70
C PHE A 310 -2.30 -11.20 9.31
N THR A 311 -2.48 -11.40 8.01
CA THR A 311 -3.14 -12.59 7.45
C THR A 311 -2.18 -13.78 7.38
N GLU A 312 -2.71 -14.99 7.19
CA GLU A 312 -1.86 -16.17 6.95
C GLU A 312 -0.96 -15.97 5.72
N GLU A 313 -1.48 -15.38 4.65
CA GLU A 313 -0.73 -15.07 3.43
C GLU A 313 0.42 -14.09 3.69
N ILE A 314 0.17 -13.01 4.43
CA ILE A 314 1.21 -12.04 4.83
C ILE A 314 2.25 -12.73 5.72
N ASN A 315 1.82 -13.48 6.74
CA ASN A 315 2.77 -14.19 7.62
C ASN A 315 3.63 -15.19 6.84
N ARG A 316 3.02 -15.94 5.91
CA ARG A 316 3.71 -16.88 5.03
C ARG A 316 4.76 -16.17 4.18
N LEU A 317 4.38 -15.08 3.51
CA LEU A 317 5.28 -14.29 2.67
C LEU A 317 6.48 -13.75 3.46
N ILE A 318 6.21 -13.16 4.63
CA ILE A 318 7.23 -12.61 5.52
C ILE A 318 8.18 -13.71 6.00
N ILE A 319 7.64 -14.84 6.44
CA ILE A 319 8.45 -15.94 6.94
C ILE A 319 9.26 -16.59 5.82
N ALA A 320 8.69 -16.74 4.63
CA ALA A 320 9.39 -17.24 3.46
C ALA A 320 10.59 -16.36 3.09
N ASN A 321 10.43 -15.03 3.16
CA ASN A 321 11.54 -14.11 2.90
C ASN A 321 12.61 -14.14 4.01
N LEU A 322 12.20 -13.95 5.27
CA LEU A 322 13.14 -13.77 6.39
C LEU A 322 13.86 -15.07 6.80
N PHE A 323 13.20 -16.21 6.63
CA PHE A 323 13.70 -17.53 7.06
C PHE A 323 14.03 -18.45 5.88
N ALA A 324 14.19 -17.88 4.67
CA ALA A 324 14.76 -18.60 3.54
C ALA A 324 16.13 -19.20 3.93
N GLY A 325 16.32 -20.51 3.68
CA GLY A 325 17.54 -21.23 4.04
C GLY A 325 17.46 -22.00 5.37
N LEU A 326 16.37 -21.85 6.14
CA LEU A 326 16.15 -22.57 7.40
C LEU A 326 16.17 -24.09 7.21
N GLU A 327 15.82 -24.62 6.04
CA GLU A 327 15.89 -26.05 5.71
C GLU A 327 17.32 -26.62 5.77
N ASN A 328 18.32 -25.77 5.58
CA ASN A 328 19.75 -26.12 5.65
C ASN A 328 20.40 -25.67 6.97
N ALA A 329 19.60 -25.26 7.96
CA ALA A 329 20.13 -24.68 9.18
C ALA A 329 20.88 -25.71 10.04
N GLU A 330 21.92 -25.22 10.71
CA GLU A 330 22.70 -26.00 11.68
C GLU A 330 22.47 -25.49 13.09
N PHE A 331 22.52 -26.39 14.07
CA PHE A 331 22.43 -26.01 15.48
C PHE A 331 23.81 -25.92 16.12
N GLU A 332 24.13 -24.76 16.69
CA GLU A 332 25.33 -24.54 17.47
C GLU A 332 24.98 -24.35 18.95
N GLN A 333 25.40 -25.29 19.78
CA GLN A 333 25.29 -25.15 21.23
C GLN A 333 26.43 -24.24 21.73
N GLN A 334 26.08 -23.09 22.32
CA GLN A 334 27.05 -22.11 22.83
C GLN A 334 27.39 -22.35 24.30
N THR A 335 26.39 -22.73 25.10
CA THR A 335 26.52 -23.10 26.51
C THR A 335 25.68 -24.34 26.82
N ASP A 336 25.66 -24.81 28.07
CA ASP A 336 24.80 -25.94 28.46
C ASP A 336 23.31 -25.68 28.23
N THR A 337 22.89 -24.41 28.32
CA THR A 337 21.49 -23.97 28.26
C THR A 337 21.16 -23.03 27.10
N ILE A 338 22.16 -22.52 26.37
CA ILE A 338 21.99 -21.56 25.26
C ILE A 338 22.58 -22.15 23.99
N GLY A 339 21.86 -21.99 22.89
CA GLY A 339 22.34 -22.32 21.56
C GLY A 339 21.62 -21.50 20.50
N VAL A 340 22.02 -21.68 19.26
CA VAL A 340 21.45 -20.94 18.13
C VAL A 340 21.24 -21.85 16.94
N VAL A 341 20.14 -21.63 16.20
CA VAL A 341 19.94 -22.20 14.87
C VAL A 341 20.49 -21.20 13.86
N LYS A 342 21.47 -21.62 13.04
CA LYS A 342 22.19 -20.77 12.09
C LYS A 342 21.88 -21.17 10.66
N PHE A 343 21.65 -20.19 9.79
CA PHE A 343 21.49 -20.40 8.35
C PHE A 343 21.92 -19.16 7.58
N ILE A 344 22.11 -19.32 6.27
CA ILE A 344 22.37 -18.21 5.35
C ILE A 344 21.05 -17.82 4.70
N SER A 345 20.62 -16.57 4.89
CA SER A 345 19.40 -16.04 4.29
C SER A 345 19.52 -15.86 2.77
N ILE A 346 18.41 -15.54 2.10
CA ILE A 346 18.40 -15.27 0.65
C ILE A 346 19.36 -14.13 0.25
N GLU A 347 19.60 -13.18 1.16
CA GLU A 347 20.52 -12.06 0.98
C GLU A 347 22.00 -12.45 1.18
N GLY A 348 22.28 -13.70 1.54
CA GLY A 348 23.63 -14.19 1.84
C GLY A 348 24.12 -13.83 3.25
N THR A 349 23.27 -13.22 4.08
CA THR A 349 23.59 -12.86 5.46
C THR A 349 23.41 -14.07 6.39
N GLN A 350 24.33 -14.27 7.33
CA GLN A 350 24.17 -15.28 8.37
C GLN A 350 23.12 -14.81 9.37
N THR A 351 22.04 -15.58 9.50
CA THR A 351 20.99 -15.39 10.49
C THR A 351 21.16 -16.38 11.64
N GLU A 352 20.99 -15.91 12.87
CA GLU A 352 21.06 -16.73 14.08
C GLU A 352 19.76 -16.59 14.88
N LEU A 353 19.15 -17.72 15.23
CA LEU A 353 17.92 -17.76 16.02
C LEU A 353 18.21 -18.36 17.40
N GLY A 354 17.98 -17.56 18.45
CA GLY A 354 18.23 -17.96 19.83
C GLY A 354 17.35 -19.14 20.28
N MET A 355 17.98 -20.11 20.92
CA MET A 355 17.33 -21.28 21.52
C MET A 355 17.80 -21.44 22.97
N GLU A 356 16.88 -21.83 23.84
CA GLU A 356 17.16 -22.14 25.23
C GLU A 356 16.76 -23.56 25.59
N LYS A 357 17.63 -24.27 26.32
CA LYS A 357 17.35 -25.61 26.83
C LYS A 357 16.63 -25.50 28.17
N ASN A 358 15.47 -26.13 28.28
CA ASN A 358 14.72 -26.19 29.52
C ASN A 358 15.27 -27.25 30.51
N ALA A 359 14.66 -27.33 31.70
CA ALA A 359 15.07 -28.26 32.76
C ALA A 359 14.98 -29.75 32.36
N GLN A 360 14.17 -30.09 31.36
CA GLN A 360 13.99 -31.44 30.83
C GLN A 360 14.96 -31.77 29.68
N GLY A 361 15.83 -30.83 29.32
CA GLY A 361 16.84 -31.00 28.28
C GLY A 361 16.35 -30.68 26.86
N ILE A 362 15.18 -30.04 26.73
CA ILE A 362 14.51 -29.77 25.46
C ILE A 362 14.82 -28.33 25.04
N TRP A 363 15.28 -28.16 23.80
CA TRP A 363 15.55 -26.85 23.22
C TRP A 363 14.25 -26.18 22.78
N GLN A 364 14.06 -24.91 23.12
CA GLN A 364 12.88 -24.13 22.77
C GLN A 364 13.30 -22.77 22.20
N PRO A 365 12.53 -22.19 21.27
CA PRO A 365 12.77 -20.85 20.75
C PRO A 365 12.83 -19.81 21.86
N ALA A 366 13.84 -18.94 21.81
CA ALA A 366 14.02 -17.80 22.71
C ALA A 366 13.97 -16.46 21.94
N PHE A 367 13.36 -16.46 20.76
CA PHE A 367 13.19 -15.29 19.90
C PHE A 367 11.72 -15.08 19.56
N SER A 368 11.41 -13.90 19.04
CA SER A 368 10.14 -13.61 18.38
C SER A 368 10.44 -12.89 17.08
N ARG A 369 9.64 -13.14 16.04
CA ARG A 369 9.76 -12.38 14.79
C ARG A 369 9.56 -10.89 15.08
N GLY A 370 10.44 -10.04 14.58
CA GLY A 370 10.18 -8.59 14.56
C GLY A 370 8.97 -8.31 13.68
N ILE A 371 8.00 -7.57 14.21
CA ILE A 371 6.94 -6.94 13.41
C ILE A 371 7.20 -5.44 13.24
N TYR A 372 8.37 -4.91 13.60
CA TYR A 372 8.70 -3.48 13.45
C TYR A 372 10.15 -3.29 13.06
#